data_AF-A0A3S3UQH5-F1
#
_entry.id   AF-A0A3S3UQH5-F1
#
_cell.length_a   1.000
_cell.length_b   1.000
_cell.length_c   1.000
_cell.angle_alpha   90.00
_cell.angle_beta   90.00
_cell.angle_gamma   90.00
#
_symmetry.space_group_name_H-M   'P 1'
#
loop_
_entity.id
_entity.type
_entity.pdbx_description
1 polymer ?
#
loop_
_entity_poly.entity_id
_entity_poly.type
_entity_poly.pdbx_seq_one_letter_code
_entity_poly.pdbx_strand_id
1 'polypeptide(L)'
;MPALRWGGCVMASTLDTDKLRKVRALMDGGKTEGERSAAKGKAEALAARAGLTLKEALSSLDGPDNSPGNFFAGFDDWMEAKEPGYKAEQARRRADREAKRLARCKELLAEYGSREAVFAPTDTEARLRDALASFRDDSMYGYRGFSFSQGPTPEMWQAMREAVAVPDTVHGAWAAHQAHEARQDDRFAFCPDYTPWEWEEAWASALGWLLDNLPSTTAQDMTARLEWLRSIASSENAPCAERFKSLAASLCSDMAALLDRQAQGMSRPDGGSTQAQRRAAVLDLLAMGAGISDREIARRVGCSPQTVGNIRRRAAA
;
A
#
# COMPACT_ATOMS: atom_id res chain seq x y z
N MET A 1 35.99 -70.11 -8.94
CA MET A 1 35.86 -68.70 -8.53
C MET A 1 34.43 -68.48 -8.05
N PRO A 2 34.22 -68.12 -6.77
CA PRO A 2 32.89 -68.04 -6.17
C PRO A 2 32.25 -66.65 -6.34
N ALA A 3 30.93 -66.63 -6.47
CA ALA A 3 30.10 -65.43 -6.59
C ALA A 3 29.90 -64.74 -5.23
N LEU A 4 30.21 -63.44 -5.17
CA LEU A 4 29.94 -62.59 -4.00
C LEU A 4 28.51 -62.01 -4.10
N ARG A 5 27.64 -62.47 -3.20
CA ARG A 5 26.35 -61.84 -2.88
C ARG A 5 26.60 -60.53 -2.13
N TRP A 6 26.08 -59.43 -2.66
CA TRP A 6 25.98 -58.16 -1.94
C TRP A 6 24.80 -58.24 -0.95
N GLY A 7 25.12 -58.27 0.35
CA GLY A 7 24.13 -58.08 1.42
C GLY A 7 23.74 -56.61 1.50
N GLY A 8 22.46 -56.31 1.31
CA GLY A 8 21.91 -54.97 1.52
C GLY A 8 21.99 -54.60 3.00
N CYS A 9 22.73 -53.54 3.31
CA CYS A 9 22.69 -52.87 4.60
C CYS A 9 21.38 -52.07 4.66
N VAL A 10 20.39 -52.56 5.42
CA VAL A 10 19.16 -51.82 5.71
C VAL A 10 19.52 -50.73 6.72
N MET A 11 19.63 -49.49 6.29
CA MET A 11 19.68 -48.34 7.19
C MET A 11 18.35 -48.28 7.96
N ALA A 12 18.40 -48.41 9.29
CA ALA A 12 17.22 -48.20 10.13
C ALA A 12 16.71 -46.76 9.94
N SER A 13 15.42 -46.62 9.62
CA SER A 13 14.80 -45.29 9.47
C SER A 13 14.67 -44.65 10.86
N THR A 14 15.07 -43.39 11.01
CA THR A 14 14.82 -42.62 12.25
C THR A 14 13.33 -42.62 12.58
N LEU A 15 12.97 -42.86 13.86
CA LEU A 15 11.59 -42.88 14.34
C LEU A 15 10.95 -41.49 14.20
N ASP A 16 9.82 -41.40 13.49
CA ASP A 16 9.03 -40.17 13.36
C ASP A 16 8.15 -39.98 14.61
N THR A 17 8.67 -39.26 15.60
CA THR A 17 8.06 -39.07 16.92
C THR A 17 6.74 -38.30 16.87
N ASP A 18 6.61 -37.35 15.94
CA ASP A 18 5.38 -36.55 15.76
C ASP A 18 4.25 -37.39 15.19
N LYS A 19 4.53 -38.23 14.17
CA LYS A 19 3.54 -39.19 13.68
C LYS A 19 3.18 -40.20 14.75
N LEU A 20 4.14 -40.71 15.50
CA LEU A 20 3.87 -41.66 16.58
C LEU A 20 2.99 -41.05 17.68
N ARG A 21 3.20 -39.77 18.05
CA ARG A 21 2.37 -39.05 19.03
C ARG A 21 0.92 -38.89 18.55
N LYS A 22 0.72 -38.52 17.28
CA LYS A 22 -0.63 -38.42 16.67
C LYS A 22 -1.32 -39.78 16.64
N VAL A 23 -0.60 -40.85 16.32
CA VAL A 23 -1.16 -42.21 16.32
C VAL A 23 -1.47 -42.69 17.75
N ARG A 24 -0.63 -42.38 18.75
CA ARG A 24 -0.91 -42.67 20.17
C ARG A 24 -2.21 -42.01 20.63
N ALA A 25 -2.42 -40.73 20.29
CA ALA A 25 -3.67 -40.04 20.61
C ALA A 25 -4.92 -40.73 19.99
N LEU A 26 -4.79 -41.33 18.80
CA LEU A 26 -5.88 -42.11 18.16
C LEU A 26 -6.04 -43.51 18.77
N MET A 27 -4.97 -44.12 19.27
CA MET A 27 -5.04 -45.38 20.02
C MET A 27 -5.79 -45.21 21.34
N ASP A 28 -5.51 -44.12 22.05
CA ASP A 28 -6.09 -43.85 23.37
C ASP A 28 -7.50 -43.24 23.26
N GLY A 29 -7.76 -42.41 22.25
CA GLY A 29 -8.98 -41.61 22.10
C GLY A 29 -9.87 -41.95 20.90
N GLY A 30 -9.59 -43.01 20.15
CA GLY A 30 -10.42 -43.43 19.01
C GLY A 30 -11.87 -43.73 19.40
N LYS A 31 -12.83 -43.35 18.55
CA LYS A 31 -14.28 -43.43 18.85
C LYS A 31 -14.81 -44.86 18.76
N THR A 32 -14.13 -45.72 18.00
CA THR A 32 -14.51 -47.12 17.81
C THR A 32 -13.34 -48.07 18.07
N GLU A 33 -13.64 -49.33 18.41
CA GLU A 33 -12.62 -50.36 18.60
C GLU A 33 -11.79 -50.61 17.33
N GLY A 34 -12.43 -50.52 16.16
CA GLY A 34 -11.76 -50.64 14.87
C GLY A 34 -10.73 -49.52 14.62
N GLU A 35 -11.05 -48.28 14.99
CA GLU A 35 -10.13 -47.15 14.88
C GLU A 35 -8.91 -47.31 15.81
N ARG A 36 -9.14 -47.74 17.06
CA ARG A 36 -8.05 -47.99 18.02
C ARG A 36 -7.14 -49.13 17.57
N SER A 37 -7.72 -50.23 17.07
CA SER A 37 -6.94 -51.35 16.53
C SER A 37 -6.16 -50.98 15.27
N ALA A 38 -6.75 -50.18 14.37
CA ALA A 38 -6.05 -49.71 13.17
C ALA A 38 -4.93 -48.72 13.52
N ALA A 39 -5.13 -47.84 14.51
CA ALA A 39 -4.09 -46.96 15.03
C ALA A 39 -2.95 -47.76 15.68
N LYS A 40 -3.26 -48.79 16.45
CA LYS A 40 -2.26 -49.69 17.04
C LYS A 40 -1.39 -50.38 15.98
N GLY A 41 -2.01 -50.94 14.93
CA GLY A 41 -1.27 -51.54 13.81
C GLY A 41 -0.36 -50.53 13.06
N LYS A 42 -0.81 -49.27 12.93
CA LYS A 42 0.02 -48.20 12.36
C LYS A 42 1.19 -47.82 13.28
N ALA A 43 0.99 -47.77 14.59
CA ALA A 43 2.06 -47.50 15.56
C ALA A 43 3.10 -48.62 15.57
N GLU A 44 2.68 -49.88 15.50
CA GLU A 44 3.58 -51.05 15.41
C GLU A 44 4.42 -51.00 14.14
N ALA A 45 3.82 -50.67 12.99
CA ALA A 45 4.55 -50.54 11.73
C ALA A 45 5.56 -49.38 11.75
N LEU A 46 5.23 -48.26 12.41
CA LEU A 46 6.15 -47.13 12.58
C LEU A 46 7.35 -47.51 13.48
N ALA A 47 7.09 -48.20 14.59
CA ALA A 47 8.13 -48.69 15.48
C ALA A 47 9.06 -49.71 14.77
N ALA A 48 8.47 -50.69 14.06
CA ALA A 48 9.22 -51.72 13.37
C ALA A 48 10.14 -51.17 12.26
N ARG A 49 9.68 -50.13 11.53
CA ARG A 49 10.51 -49.45 10.51
C ARG A 49 11.74 -48.76 11.11
N ALA A 50 11.67 -48.38 12.39
CA ALA A 50 12.78 -47.81 13.15
C ALA A 50 13.58 -48.87 13.92
N GLY A 51 13.28 -50.16 13.76
CA GLY A 51 13.96 -51.24 14.48
C GLY A 51 13.61 -51.31 15.98
N LEU A 52 12.50 -50.70 16.40
CA LEU A 52 12.04 -50.65 17.79
C LEU A 52 10.77 -51.48 17.97
N THR A 53 10.56 -51.97 19.19
CA THR A 53 9.26 -52.48 19.59
C THR A 53 8.28 -51.31 19.84
N LEU A 54 6.97 -51.57 19.72
CA LEU A 54 5.96 -50.56 20.04
C LEU A 54 6.15 -49.96 21.44
N LYS A 55 6.53 -50.78 22.42
CA LYS A 55 6.75 -50.34 23.80
C LYS A 55 7.94 -49.39 23.93
N GLU A 56 9.06 -49.70 23.27
CA GLU A 56 10.24 -48.83 23.24
C GLU A 56 9.95 -47.52 22.51
N ALA A 57 9.24 -47.60 21.38
CA ALA A 57 8.82 -46.42 20.63
C ALA A 57 7.88 -45.51 21.44
N LEU A 58 6.91 -46.07 22.17
CA LEU A 58 6.03 -45.29 23.04
C LEU A 58 6.76 -44.72 24.25
N SER A 59 7.70 -45.46 24.84
CA SER A 59 8.54 -44.95 25.94
C SER A 59 9.44 -43.78 25.51
N SER A 60 9.81 -43.72 24.24
CA SER A 60 10.57 -42.57 23.69
C SER A 60 9.74 -41.28 23.60
N LEU A 61 8.41 -41.37 23.65
CA LEU A 61 7.50 -40.20 23.71
C LEU A 61 7.37 -39.62 25.12
N ASP A 62 7.73 -40.37 26.15
CA ASP A 62 7.64 -39.94 27.55
C ASP A 62 8.88 -39.12 27.99
N GLY A 63 9.85 -38.91 27.09
CA GLY A 63 10.93 -37.93 27.24
C GLY A 63 10.45 -36.49 27.02
N PRO A 64 11.25 -35.47 27.39
CA PRO A 64 10.87 -34.07 27.18
C PRO A 64 10.52 -33.83 25.71
N ASP A 65 9.44 -33.09 25.52
CA ASP A 65 8.76 -32.87 24.25
C ASP A 65 9.72 -32.29 23.19
N ASN A 66 10.31 -33.16 22.37
CA ASN A 66 11.11 -32.80 21.19
C ASN A 66 10.22 -32.42 20.00
N SER A 67 9.06 -31.78 20.25
CA SER A 67 8.49 -30.91 19.22
C SER A 67 9.61 -29.96 18.80
N PRO A 68 9.80 -29.64 17.50
CA PRO A 68 10.78 -28.64 17.09
C PRO A 68 10.44 -27.37 17.86
N GLY A 69 11.18 -27.13 18.94
CA GLY A 69 10.82 -26.19 19.98
C GLY A 69 10.74 -24.85 19.32
N ASN A 70 9.61 -24.17 19.47
CA ASN A 70 9.54 -22.76 19.16
C ASN A 70 10.73 -22.14 19.92
N PHE A 71 11.73 -21.64 19.21
CA PHE A 71 13.03 -21.24 19.78
C PHE A 71 12.87 -20.18 20.88
N PHE A 72 11.70 -19.56 20.94
CA PHE A 72 11.25 -18.55 21.90
C PHE A 72 10.38 -19.08 23.04
N ALA A 73 10.13 -20.39 23.13
CA ALA A 73 9.40 -20.98 24.25
C ALA A 73 10.17 -20.72 25.55
N GLY A 74 9.52 -20.08 26.52
CA GLY A 74 10.14 -19.65 27.78
C GLY A 74 10.81 -18.27 27.75
N PHE A 75 10.76 -17.54 26.62
CA PHE A 75 11.27 -16.16 26.58
C PHE A 75 10.54 -15.25 27.57
N ASP A 76 9.21 -15.33 27.65
CA ASP A 76 8.42 -14.54 28.60
C ASP A 76 8.73 -14.91 30.05
N ASP A 77 9.01 -16.19 30.34
CA ASP A 77 9.44 -16.66 31.67
C ASP A 77 10.84 -16.13 32.03
N TRP A 78 11.76 -16.17 31.07
CA TRP A 78 13.10 -15.61 31.24
C TRP A 78 13.07 -14.08 31.45
N MET A 79 12.24 -13.36 30.68
CA MET A 79 12.04 -11.93 30.86
C MET A 79 11.37 -11.61 32.20
N GLU A 80 10.39 -12.40 32.65
CA GLU A 80 9.76 -12.21 33.96
C GLU A 80 10.76 -12.44 35.11
N ALA A 81 11.66 -13.42 34.98
CA ALA A 81 12.72 -13.65 35.97
C ALA A 81 13.75 -12.51 35.98
N LYS A 82 14.02 -11.88 34.83
CA LYS A 82 14.97 -10.77 34.69
C LYS A 82 14.36 -9.40 35.05
N GLU A 83 13.09 -9.22 34.75
CA GLU A 83 12.30 -7.99 34.94
C GLU A 83 10.91 -8.39 35.50
N PRO A 84 10.77 -8.51 36.83
CA PRO A 84 9.50 -8.83 37.46
C PRO A 84 8.40 -7.85 37.06
N GLY A 85 7.26 -8.38 36.61
CA GLY A 85 6.15 -7.61 36.05
C GLY A 85 6.15 -7.49 34.53
N TYR A 86 7.15 -8.00 33.81
CA TYR A 86 7.19 -7.98 32.35
C TYR A 86 5.92 -8.56 31.71
N LYS A 87 5.46 -9.74 32.16
CA LYS A 87 4.25 -10.37 31.63
C LYS A 87 2.99 -9.56 31.92
N ALA A 88 2.90 -8.99 33.12
CA ALA A 88 1.78 -8.13 33.50
C ALA A 88 1.75 -6.86 32.64
N GLU A 89 2.90 -6.26 32.38
CA GLU A 89 3.04 -5.10 31.50
C GLU A 89 2.69 -5.44 30.05
N GLN A 90 3.17 -6.56 29.52
CA GLN A 90 2.81 -7.01 28.17
C GLN A 90 1.32 -7.32 28.05
N ALA A 91 0.73 -7.98 29.05
CA ALA A 91 -0.71 -8.23 29.10
C ALA A 91 -1.50 -6.91 29.12
N ARG A 92 -1.07 -5.92 29.91
CA ARG A 92 -1.66 -4.57 29.92
C ARG A 92 -1.57 -3.91 28.55
N ARG A 93 -0.39 -3.91 27.91
CA ARG A 93 -0.20 -3.33 26.56
C ARG A 93 -1.04 -4.04 25.49
N ARG A 94 -1.22 -5.36 25.58
CA ARG A 94 -2.11 -6.11 24.68
C ARG A 94 -3.57 -5.74 24.92
N ALA A 95 -3.99 -5.66 26.18
CA ALA A 95 -5.34 -5.25 26.57
C ALA A 95 -5.64 -3.81 26.11
N ASP A 96 -4.71 -2.87 26.29
CA ASP A 96 -4.87 -1.47 25.86
C ASP A 96 -4.96 -1.36 24.33
N ARG A 97 -4.12 -2.10 23.59
CA ARG A 97 -4.19 -2.14 22.12
C ARG A 97 -5.51 -2.72 21.64
N GLU A 98 -5.96 -3.81 22.25
CA GLU A 98 -7.23 -4.47 21.92
C GLU A 98 -8.42 -3.57 22.27
N ALA A 99 -8.40 -2.89 23.41
CA ALA A 99 -9.44 -1.93 23.79
C ALA A 99 -9.53 -0.76 22.78
N LYS A 100 -8.39 -0.21 22.35
CA LYS A 100 -8.36 0.83 21.29
C LYS A 100 -8.90 0.30 19.97
N ARG A 101 -8.50 -0.92 19.57
CA ARG A 101 -8.98 -1.56 18.35
C ARG A 101 -10.50 -1.76 18.37
N LEU A 102 -11.04 -2.27 19.49
CA LEU A 102 -12.47 -2.49 19.67
C LEU A 102 -13.26 -1.16 19.70
N ALA A 103 -12.70 -0.11 20.31
CA ALA A 103 -13.27 1.23 20.26
C ALA A 103 -13.34 1.75 18.81
N ARG A 104 -12.25 1.61 18.03
CA ARG A 104 -12.23 1.96 16.61
C ARG A 104 -13.24 1.15 15.80
N CYS A 105 -13.35 -0.16 16.03
CA CYS A 105 -14.38 -0.99 15.39
C CYS A 105 -15.78 -0.47 15.66
N LYS A 106 -16.07 -0.03 16.90
CA LYS A 106 -17.38 0.52 17.26
C LYS A 106 -17.68 1.82 16.51
N GLU A 107 -16.70 2.71 16.38
CA GLU A 107 -16.82 3.93 15.57
C GLU A 107 -17.11 3.59 14.10
N LEU A 108 -16.36 2.65 13.53
CA LEU A 108 -16.53 2.20 12.15
C LEU A 108 -17.87 1.52 11.90
N LEU A 109 -18.40 0.76 12.87
CA LEU A 109 -19.75 0.22 12.76
C LEU A 109 -20.81 1.32 12.74
N ALA A 110 -20.61 2.42 13.45
CA ALA A 110 -21.53 3.56 13.40
C ALA A 110 -21.43 4.32 12.07
N GLU A 111 -20.24 4.40 11.48
CA GLU A 111 -19.98 5.07 10.19
C GLU A 111 -20.46 4.27 8.98
N TYR A 112 -20.07 3.00 8.89
CA TYR A 112 -20.36 2.13 7.74
C TYR A 112 -21.63 1.30 7.90
N GLY A 113 -22.20 1.25 9.11
CA GLY A 113 -23.42 0.51 9.45
C GLY A 113 -23.24 -1.00 9.65
N SER A 114 -22.20 -1.61 9.07
CA SER A 114 -21.92 -3.04 9.22
C SER A 114 -20.44 -3.35 8.99
N ARG A 115 -19.99 -4.51 9.48
CA ARG A 115 -18.64 -5.01 9.17
C ARG A 115 -18.52 -5.30 7.69
N GLU A 116 -19.54 -5.88 7.08
CA GLU A 116 -19.58 -6.24 5.66
C GLU A 116 -19.36 -5.01 4.77
N ALA A 117 -19.94 -3.85 5.13
CA ALA A 117 -19.73 -2.60 4.41
C ALA A 117 -18.30 -2.04 4.50
N VAL A 118 -17.53 -2.37 5.56
CA VAL A 118 -16.11 -2.01 5.68
C VAL A 118 -15.24 -2.83 4.71
N PHE A 119 -15.62 -4.07 4.47
CA PHE A 119 -14.90 -4.95 3.53
C PHE A 119 -15.45 -4.89 2.10
N ALA A 120 -16.62 -4.31 1.90
CA ALA A 120 -17.18 -4.12 0.56
C ALA A 120 -16.23 -3.27 -0.30
N PRO A 121 -15.93 -3.71 -1.54
CA PRO A 121 -15.12 -2.93 -2.45
C PRO A 121 -15.87 -1.64 -2.82
N THR A 122 -15.15 -0.53 -2.84
CA THR A 122 -15.63 0.71 -3.44
C THR A 122 -15.72 0.58 -4.97
N ASP A 123 -16.38 1.52 -5.63
CA ASP A 123 -16.47 1.54 -7.10
C ASP A 123 -15.09 1.59 -7.76
N THR A 124 -14.16 2.38 -7.19
CA THR A 124 -12.78 2.48 -7.67
C THR A 124 -12.06 1.13 -7.55
N GLU A 125 -12.17 0.49 -6.39
CA GLU A 125 -11.57 -0.82 -6.10
C GLU A 125 -12.12 -1.92 -7.03
N ALA A 126 -13.44 -1.97 -7.22
CA ALA A 126 -14.07 -2.93 -8.11
C ALA A 126 -13.60 -2.76 -9.57
N ARG A 127 -13.52 -1.52 -10.06
CA ARG A 127 -13.04 -1.22 -11.43
C ARG A 127 -11.58 -1.58 -11.63
N LEU A 128 -10.72 -1.28 -10.65
CA LEU A 128 -9.30 -1.64 -10.68
C LEU A 128 -9.10 -3.15 -10.69
N ARG A 129 -9.83 -3.88 -9.83
CA ARG A 129 -9.81 -5.35 -9.83
C ARG A 129 -10.16 -5.91 -11.21
N ASP A 130 -11.24 -5.43 -11.81
CA ASP A 130 -11.72 -5.95 -13.10
C ASP A 130 -10.75 -5.61 -14.23
N ALA A 131 -10.19 -4.39 -14.25
CA ALA A 131 -9.22 -3.95 -15.25
C ALA A 131 -7.89 -4.71 -15.17
N LEU A 132 -7.45 -5.07 -13.96
CA LEU A 132 -6.18 -5.77 -13.74
C LEU A 132 -6.29 -7.29 -13.86
N ALA A 133 -7.51 -7.85 -13.91
CA ALA A 133 -7.74 -9.30 -13.90
C ALA A 133 -6.96 -10.06 -14.98
N SER A 134 -6.80 -9.49 -16.17
CA SER A 134 -6.09 -10.14 -17.30
C SER A 134 -4.57 -10.21 -17.14
N PHE A 135 -4.00 -9.45 -16.20
CA PHE A 135 -2.55 -9.41 -15.94
C PHE A 135 -2.11 -10.38 -14.85
N ARG A 136 -3.06 -11.05 -14.17
CA ARG A 136 -2.75 -11.96 -13.06
C ARG A 136 -1.90 -13.14 -13.51
N ASP A 137 -0.93 -13.51 -12.69
CA ASP A 137 -0.10 -14.70 -12.88
C ASP A 137 0.38 -15.29 -11.54
N ASP A 138 1.14 -16.38 -11.61
CA ASP A 138 1.68 -17.07 -10.43
C ASP A 138 2.99 -16.43 -9.91
N SER A 139 3.27 -15.18 -10.28
CA SER A 139 4.45 -14.47 -9.76
C SER A 139 4.29 -14.13 -8.28
N MET A 140 5.40 -13.81 -7.62
CA MET A 140 5.42 -13.40 -6.21
C MET A 140 4.49 -12.22 -5.91
N TYR A 141 4.22 -11.37 -6.89
CA TYR A 141 3.42 -10.16 -6.75
C TYR A 141 2.03 -10.28 -7.40
N GLY A 142 1.67 -11.47 -7.89
CA GLY A 142 0.36 -11.77 -8.46
C GLY A 142 0.07 -11.15 -9.84
N TYR A 143 1.00 -10.40 -10.43
CA TYR A 143 0.86 -9.80 -11.77
C TYR A 143 2.14 -9.89 -12.58
N ARG A 144 1.95 -10.14 -13.89
CA ARG A 144 3.06 -10.30 -14.83
C ARG A 144 3.91 -9.04 -14.94
N GLY A 145 5.18 -9.17 -14.56
CA GLY A 145 6.18 -8.10 -14.66
C GLY A 145 6.01 -6.97 -13.64
N PHE A 146 5.05 -7.08 -12.72
CA PHE A 146 4.85 -6.12 -11.64
C PHE A 146 5.90 -6.33 -10.53
N SER A 147 6.34 -5.24 -9.93
CA SER A 147 7.08 -5.26 -8.67
C SER A 147 6.86 -3.96 -7.92
N PHE A 148 6.79 -4.03 -6.59
CA PHE A 148 6.56 -2.85 -5.74
C PHE A 148 7.60 -1.73 -5.94
N SER A 149 8.84 -2.09 -6.28
CA SER A 149 9.93 -1.12 -6.45
C SER A 149 9.90 -0.39 -7.79
N GLN A 150 9.34 -0.99 -8.83
CA GLN A 150 9.26 -0.40 -10.17
C GLN A 150 7.88 0.19 -10.48
N GLY A 151 6.86 -0.17 -9.69
CA GLY A 151 5.48 0.23 -9.92
C GLY A 151 4.77 -0.59 -11.01
N PRO A 152 3.58 -0.15 -11.44
CA PRO A 152 2.82 -0.82 -12.50
C PRO A 152 3.56 -0.80 -13.84
N THR A 153 3.38 -1.87 -14.64
CA THR A 153 3.88 -1.92 -16.02
C THR A 153 3.15 -0.91 -16.91
N PRO A 154 3.69 -0.56 -18.10
CA PRO A 154 3.01 0.34 -19.03
C PRO A 154 1.58 -0.14 -19.39
N GLU A 155 1.39 -1.44 -19.57
CA GLU A 155 0.08 -2.02 -19.90
C GLU A 155 -0.88 -1.96 -18.70
N MET A 156 -0.39 -2.19 -17.48
CA MET A 156 -1.19 -2.00 -16.27
C MET A 156 -1.59 -0.54 -16.08
N TRP A 157 -0.67 0.40 -16.32
CA TRP A 157 -0.97 1.84 -16.28
C TRP A 157 -2.09 2.23 -17.23
N GLN A 158 -2.05 1.71 -18.46
CA GLN A 158 -3.10 1.94 -19.45
C GLN A 158 -4.45 1.42 -18.93
N ALA A 159 -4.50 0.18 -18.44
CA ALA A 159 -5.72 -0.42 -17.90
C ALA A 159 -6.28 0.35 -16.69
N MET A 160 -5.42 0.78 -15.77
CA MET A 160 -5.82 1.60 -14.61
C MET A 160 -6.41 2.95 -15.04
N ARG A 161 -5.79 3.64 -16.00
CA ARG A 161 -6.27 4.94 -16.51
C ARG A 161 -7.59 4.84 -17.25
N GLU A 162 -7.86 3.73 -17.92
CA GLU A 162 -9.15 3.46 -18.55
C GLU A 162 -10.25 3.14 -17.53
N ALA A 163 -9.88 2.51 -16.42
CA ALA A 163 -10.81 2.08 -15.38
C ALA A 163 -11.23 3.21 -14.42
N VAL A 164 -10.28 4.04 -14.00
CA VAL A 164 -10.48 5.05 -12.95
C VAL A 164 -9.78 6.37 -13.27
N ALA A 165 -10.24 7.45 -12.64
CA ALA A 165 -9.57 8.74 -12.73
C ALA A 165 -8.26 8.73 -11.93
N VAL A 166 -7.16 8.45 -12.62
CA VAL A 166 -5.82 8.47 -12.02
C VAL A 166 -5.41 9.91 -11.71
N PRO A 167 -4.95 10.22 -10.48
CA PRO A 167 -4.50 11.56 -10.13
C PRO A 167 -3.36 12.03 -11.05
N ASP A 168 -3.46 13.28 -11.51
CA ASP A 168 -2.48 13.94 -12.38
C ASP A 168 -1.65 15.02 -11.67
N THR A 169 -1.90 15.22 -10.37
CA THR A 169 -1.18 16.14 -9.48
C THR A 169 -0.62 15.40 -8.28
N VAL A 170 0.47 15.90 -7.70
CA VAL A 170 1.06 15.31 -6.49
C VAL A 170 0.09 15.39 -5.32
N HIS A 171 -0.59 16.52 -5.18
CA HIS A 171 -1.61 16.69 -4.15
C HIS A 171 -2.78 15.70 -4.31
N GLY A 172 -3.28 15.51 -5.54
CA GLY A 172 -4.32 14.52 -5.82
C GLY A 172 -3.87 13.08 -5.55
N ALA A 173 -2.65 12.72 -5.93
CA ALA A 173 -2.07 11.41 -5.65
C ALA A 173 -1.93 11.16 -4.15
N TRP A 174 -1.54 12.18 -3.38
CA TRP A 174 -1.42 12.09 -1.92
C TRP A 174 -2.77 11.87 -1.25
N ALA A 175 -3.78 12.64 -1.64
CA ALA A 175 -5.13 12.47 -1.12
C ALA A 175 -5.68 11.07 -1.41
N ALA A 176 -5.46 10.55 -2.63
CA ALA A 176 -5.86 9.19 -2.99
C ALA A 176 -5.11 8.13 -2.17
N HIS A 177 -3.82 8.32 -1.92
CA HIS A 177 -3.01 7.42 -1.08
C HIS A 177 -3.51 7.41 0.37
N GLN A 178 -3.78 8.58 0.95
CA GLN A 178 -4.32 8.68 2.30
C GLN A 178 -5.70 8.01 2.42
N ALA A 179 -6.56 8.18 1.42
CA ALA A 179 -7.86 7.50 1.38
C ALA A 179 -7.71 5.98 1.30
N HIS A 180 -6.74 5.48 0.54
CA HIS A 180 -6.43 4.06 0.47
C HIS A 180 -5.94 3.52 1.82
N GLU A 181 -4.93 4.16 2.42
CA GLU A 181 -4.40 3.78 3.73
C GLU A 181 -5.48 3.79 4.82
N ALA A 182 -6.29 4.85 4.89
CA ALA A 182 -7.38 4.93 5.85
C ALA A 182 -8.38 3.77 5.71
N ARG A 183 -8.66 3.35 4.47
CA ARG A 183 -9.53 2.20 4.20
C ARG A 183 -8.89 0.89 4.64
N GLN A 184 -7.58 0.74 4.45
CA GLN A 184 -6.84 -0.43 4.94
C GLN A 184 -6.82 -0.47 6.47
N ASP A 185 -6.51 0.65 7.13
CA ASP A 185 -6.54 0.80 8.58
C ASP A 185 -7.92 0.43 9.16
N ASP A 186 -9.00 0.84 8.49
CA ASP A 186 -10.36 0.48 8.88
C ASP A 186 -10.59 -1.04 8.80
N ARG A 187 -10.07 -1.72 7.76
CA ARG A 187 -10.15 -3.19 7.63
C ARG A 187 -9.29 -3.90 8.66
N PHE A 188 -8.07 -3.42 8.89
CA PHE A 188 -7.14 -3.93 9.91
C PHE A 188 -7.71 -3.80 11.33
N ALA A 189 -8.47 -2.74 11.60
CA ALA A 189 -9.17 -2.60 12.87
C ALA A 189 -10.08 -3.81 13.14
N PHE A 190 -10.83 -4.31 12.15
CA PHE A 190 -11.67 -5.51 12.32
C PHE A 190 -10.91 -6.82 12.21
N CYS A 191 -9.89 -6.89 11.36
CA CYS A 191 -9.12 -8.08 11.07
C CYS A 191 -7.62 -7.73 11.05
N PRO A 192 -6.92 -7.85 12.20
CA PRO A 192 -5.50 -7.51 12.28
C PRO A 192 -4.60 -8.31 11.33
N ASP A 193 -5.04 -9.52 10.97
CA ASP A 193 -4.36 -10.40 10.01
C ASP A 193 -4.88 -10.22 8.57
N TYR A 194 -5.61 -9.14 8.29
CA TYR A 194 -6.09 -8.83 6.95
C TYR A 194 -4.90 -8.71 6.00
N THR A 195 -4.99 -9.35 4.84
CA THR A 195 -4.00 -9.22 3.78
C THR A 195 -4.69 -8.52 2.62
N PRO A 196 -4.23 -7.32 2.22
CA PRO A 196 -4.77 -6.63 1.05
C PRO A 196 -4.72 -7.52 -0.20
N TRP A 197 -5.71 -7.35 -1.07
CA TRP A 197 -5.74 -8.08 -2.34
C TRP A 197 -4.65 -7.56 -3.28
N GLU A 198 -4.22 -8.37 -4.24
CA GLU A 198 -3.10 -8.00 -5.11
C GLU A 198 -3.39 -6.72 -5.92
N TRP A 199 -4.64 -6.52 -6.36
CA TRP A 199 -5.03 -5.28 -7.07
C TRP A 199 -5.04 -4.04 -6.15
N GLU A 200 -5.24 -4.20 -4.83
CA GLU A 200 -5.13 -3.11 -3.84
C GLU A 200 -3.67 -2.68 -3.72
N GLU A 201 -2.79 -3.66 -3.56
CA GLU A 201 -1.34 -3.50 -3.51
C GLU A 201 -0.78 -2.87 -4.79
N ALA A 202 -1.25 -3.30 -5.96
CA ALA A 202 -0.88 -2.70 -7.25
C ALA A 202 -1.31 -1.22 -7.34
N TRP A 203 -2.48 -0.87 -6.80
CA TRP A 203 -2.96 0.51 -6.76
C TRP A 203 -2.19 1.37 -5.76
N ALA A 204 -1.91 0.88 -4.56
CA ALA A 204 -1.06 1.56 -3.58
C ALA A 204 0.33 1.84 -4.17
N SER A 205 0.92 0.85 -4.86
CA SER A 205 2.19 1.00 -5.58
C SER A 205 2.10 2.05 -6.71
N ALA A 206 1.00 2.08 -7.46
CA ALA A 206 0.75 3.09 -8.49
C ALA A 206 0.72 4.51 -7.90
N LEU A 207 0.02 4.71 -6.78
CA LEU A 207 -0.05 6.00 -6.09
C LEU A 207 1.31 6.42 -5.54
N GLY A 208 2.06 5.50 -4.92
CA GLY A 208 3.43 5.75 -4.48
C GLY A 208 4.36 6.14 -5.64
N TRP A 209 4.21 5.50 -6.80
CA TRP A 209 4.97 5.86 -8.01
C TRP A 209 4.62 7.28 -8.49
N LEU A 210 3.34 7.67 -8.50
CA LEU A 210 2.93 9.03 -8.88
C LEU A 210 3.48 10.07 -7.90
N LEU A 211 3.44 9.80 -6.60
CA LEU A 211 3.99 10.66 -5.57
C LEU A 211 5.50 10.87 -5.70
N ASP A 212 6.21 9.91 -6.27
CA ASP A 212 7.64 10.00 -6.53
C ASP A 212 7.98 10.73 -7.84
N ASN A 213 7.11 10.62 -8.87
CA ASN A 213 7.47 10.98 -10.25
C ASN A 213 6.69 12.17 -10.84
N LEU A 214 5.52 12.54 -10.31
CA LEU A 214 4.78 13.71 -10.81
C LEU A 214 5.55 15.01 -10.52
N PRO A 215 5.50 16.04 -11.38
CA PRO A 215 6.10 17.33 -11.06
C PRO A 215 5.27 18.07 -9.99
N SER A 216 5.93 18.72 -9.03
CA SER A 216 5.27 19.60 -8.05
C SER A 216 5.12 21.00 -8.64
N THR A 217 3.93 21.32 -9.14
CA THR A 217 3.72 22.58 -9.89
C THR A 217 3.13 23.70 -9.04
N THR A 218 2.64 23.37 -7.85
CA THR A 218 1.99 24.29 -6.92
C THR A 218 2.58 24.15 -5.52
N ALA A 219 2.33 25.14 -4.65
CA ALA A 219 2.70 25.03 -3.24
C ALA A 219 2.00 23.85 -2.54
N GLN A 220 0.76 23.51 -2.95
CA GLN A 220 0.02 22.37 -2.42
C GLN A 220 0.69 21.03 -2.80
N ASP A 221 1.19 20.91 -4.03
CA ASP A 221 1.97 19.73 -4.45
C ASP A 221 3.25 19.58 -3.64
N MET A 222 3.94 20.68 -3.34
CA MET A 222 5.16 20.67 -2.52
C MET A 222 4.87 20.20 -1.10
N THR A 223 3.81 20.72 -0.47
CA THR A 223 3.39 20.26 0.86
C THR A 223 3.05 18.78 0.84
N ALA A 224 2.28 18.32 -0.15
CA ALA A 224 1.92 16.91 -0.30
C ALA A 224 3.16 16.00 -0.45
N ARG A 225 4.15 16.41 -1.27
CA ARG A 225 5.41 15.66 -1.43
C ARG A 225 6.22 15.59 -0.13
N LEU A 226 6.28 16.67 0.64
CA LEU A 226 6.97 16.68 1.94
C LEU A 226 6.28 15.76 2.96
N GLU A 227 4.94 15.73 2.97
CA GLU A 227 4.18 14.82 3.82
C GLU A 227 4.38 13.36 3.43
N TRP A 228 4.39 13.07 2.13
CA TRP A 228 4.72 11.75 1.59
C TRP A 228 6.12 11.30 2.04
N LEU A 229 7.14 12.15 1.89
CA LEU A 229 8.50 11.86 2.35
C LEU A 229 8.57 11.56 3.85
N ARG A 230 7.83 12.33 4.66
CA ARG A 230 7.73 12.08 6.10
C ARG A 230 7.05 10.73 6.40
N SER A 231 5.99 10.40 5.68
CA SER A 231 5.27 9.12 5.83
C SER A 231 6.19 7.95 5.51
N ILE A 232 6.87 7.98 4.36
CA ILE A 232 7.90 7.02 3.98
C ILE A 232 8.98 6.88 5.07
N ALA A 233 9.54 7.99 5.53
CA ALA A 233 10.62 7.98 6.53
C ALA A 233 10.17 7.41 7.89
N SER A 234 8.87 7.43 8.17
CA SER A 234 8.28 6.86 9.39
C SER A 234 7.89 5.39 9.24
N SER A 235 7.91 4.85 8.02
CA SER A 235 7.59 3.44 7.76
C SER A 235 8.73 2.52 8.22
N GLU A 236 8.39 1.31 8.65
CA GLU A 236 9.37 0.30 9.06
C GLU A 236 10.32 -0.11 7.91
N ASN A 237 9.87 0.11 6.66
CA ASN A 237 10.59 -0.19 5.44
C ASN A 237 11.10 1.10 4.77
N ALA A 238 11.82 1.92 5.54
CA ALA A 238 12.43 3.13 5.02
C ALA A 238 13.23 2.84 3.74
N PRO A 239 13.01 3.58 2.64
CA PRO A 239 13.72 3.36 1.39
C PRO A 239 15.22 3.52 1.52
N CYS A 240 15.95 2.99 0.54
CA CYS A 240 17.38 3.21 0.44
C CYS A 240 17.69 4.70 0.26
N ALA A 241 18.88 5.11 0.73
CA ALA A 241 19.33 6.51 0.68
C ALA A 241 19.32 7.09 -0.74
N GLU A 242 19.54 6.27 -1.77
CA GLU A 242 19.51 6.73 -3.17
C GLU A 242 18.12 7.18 -3.61
N ARG A 243 17.04 6.47 -3.22
CA ARG A 243 15.67 6.90 -3.53
C ARG A 243 15.36 8.25 -2.88
N PHE A 244 15.77 8.47 -1.63
CA PHE A 244 15.62 9.76 -0.96
C PHE A 244 16.40 10.89 -1.65
N LYS A 245 17.63 10.62 -2.10
CA LYS A 245 18.43 11.60 -2.85
C LYS A 245 17.73 12.00 -4.15
N SER A 246 17.20 11.03 -4.90
CA SER A 246 16.45 11.31 -6.14
C SER A 246 15.21 12.16 -5.89
N LEU A 247 14.42 11.84 -4.85
CA LEU A 247 13.24 12.62 -4.48
C LEU A 247 13.59 14.04 -4.03
N ALA A 248 14.64 14.20 -3.23
CA ALA A 248 15.11 15.51 -2.80
C ALA A 248 15.59 16.36 -3.99
N ALA A 249 16.31 15.75 -4.95
CA ALA A 249 16.75 16.44 -6.17
C ALA A 249 15.57 16.89 -7.04
N SER A 250 14.55 16.02 -7.22
CA SER A 250 13.31 16.37 -7.92
C SER A 250 12.59 17.54 -7.24
N LEU A 251 12.42 17.50 -5.91
CA LEU A 251 11.78 18.57 -5.14
C LEU A 251 12.52 19.91 -5.29
N CYS A 252 13.85 19.91 -5.22
CA CYS A 252 14.65 21.11 -5.45
C CYS A 252 14.47 21.67 -6.87
N SER A 253 14.43 20.79 -7.88
CA SER A 253 14.20 21.20 -9.28
C SER A 253 12.82 21.81 -9.48
N ASP A 254 11.78 21.18 -8.91
CA ASP A 254 10.40 21.67 -8.97
C ASP A 254 10.29 23.04 -8.28
N MET A 255 10.97 23.24 -7.14
CA MET A 255 10.95 24.50 -6.39
C MET A 255 11.64 25.62 -7.18
N ALA A 256 12.78 25.32 -7.81
CA ALA A 256 13.44 26.28 -8.70
C ALA A 256 12.51 26.69 -9.86
N ALA A 257 11.84 25.72 -10.50
CA ALA A 257 10.89 26.01 -11.57
C ALA A 257 9.69 26.85 -11.10
N LEU A 258 9.20 26.63 -9.88
CA LEU A 258 8.12 27.43 -9.30
C LEU A 258 8.57 28.87 -9.01
N LEU A 259 9.76 29.04 -8.45
CA LEU A 259 10.36 30.36 -8.22
C LEU A 259 10.63 31.11 -9.53
N ASP A 260 11.10 30.44 -10.57
CA ASP A 260 11.30 31.03 -11.89
C ASP A 260 9.97 31.48 -12.51
N ARG A 261 8.91 30.67 -12.42
CA ARG A 261 7.58 31.07 -12.88
C ARG A 261 7.04 32.26 -12.10
N GLN A 262 7.26 32.30 -10.79
CA GLN A 262 6.85 33.44 -9.97
C GLN A 262 7.65 34.70 -10.34
N ALA A 263 8.96 34.57 -10.55
CA ALA A 263 9.81 35.65 -11.01
C ALA A 263 9.36 36.14 -12.39
N GLN A 264 9.00 35.26 -13.33
CA GLN A 264 8.47 35.63 -14.66
C GLN A 264 7.06 36.19 -14.60
N GLY A 265 6.21 35.73 -13.67
CA GLY A 265 4.88 36.28 -13.42
C GLY A 265 4.94 37.68 -12.81
N MET A 266 5.92 37.95 -11.95
CA MET A 266 6.23 39.27 -11.40
C MET A 266 7.04 40.16 -12.36
N SER A 267 7.81 39.55 -13.27
CA SER A 267 8.59 40.22 -14.32
C SER A 267 7.82 40.31 -15.63
N ARG A 268 6.55 39.90 -15.67
CA ARG A 268 5.60 40.56 -16.55
C ARG A 268 5.53 41.96 -15.97
N PRO A 269 6.16 42.98 -16.59
CA PRO A 269 5.90 44.34 -16.17
C PRO A 269 4.40 44.46 -16.21
N ASP A 270 3.82 45.00 -15.15
CA ASP A 270 2.42 45.36 -15.11
C ASP A 270 2.06 45.85 -16.51
N GLY A 271 1.23 45.07 -17.19
CA GLY A 271 0.67 45.37 -18.50
C GLY A 271 -0.29 46.54 -18.37
N GLY A 272 0.08 47.60 -17.66
CA GLY A 272 -0.06 48.94 -18.17
C GLY A 272 0.51 48.97 -19.58
N SER A 273 -0.26 48.44 -20.55
CA SER A 273 -0.08 48.79 -21.94
C SER A 273 0.14 50.29 -21.93
N THR A 274 1.26 50.75 -22.46
CA THR A 274 1.57 52.18 -22.44
C THR A 274 0.37 52.93 -23.01
N GLN A 275 0.12 54.17 -22.61
CA GLN A 275 -1.03 54.91 -23.15
C GLN A 275 -1.09 54.85 -24.69
N ALA A 276 0.08 54.77 -25.35
CA ALA A 276 0.21 54.55 -26.79
C ALA A 276 -0.35 53.19 -27.25
N GLN A 277 0.00 52.08 -26.60
CA GLN A 277 -0.52 50.74 -26.92
C GLN A 277 -2.02 50.62 -26.65
N ARG A 278 -2.49 51.18 -25.53
CA ARG A 278 -3.91 51.28 -25.17
C ARG A 278 -4.68 52.05 -26.25
N ARG A 279 -4.10 53.14 -26.75
CA ARG A 279 -4.68 53.95 -27.82
C ARG A 279 -4.70 53.22 -29.16
N ALA A 280 -3.62 52.53 -29.52
CA ALA A 280 -3.54 51.75 -30.76
C ALA A 280 -4.61 50.64 -30.77
N ALA A 281 -4.72 49.87 -29.67
CA ALA A 281 -5.74 48.81 -29.55
C ALA A 281 -7.18 49.35 -29.62
N VAL A 282 -7.45 50.54 -29.06
CA VAL A 282 -8.76 51.20 -29.22
C VAL A 282 -9.01 51.58 -30.69
N LEU A 283 -8.01 52.12 -31.39
CA LEU A 283 -8.15 52.51 -32.80
C LEU A 283 -8.38 51.28 -33.70
N ASP A 284 -7.68 50.18 -33.46
CA ASP A 284 -7.88 48.92 -34.21
C ASP A 284 -9.30 48.39 -34.03
N LEU A 285 -9.81 48.39 -32.79
CA LEU A 285 -11.18 47.95 -32.48
C LEU A 285 -12.25 48.87 -33.09
N LEU A 286 -11.97 50.18 -33.21
CA LEU A 286 -12.85 51.11 -33.89
C LEU A 286 -12.84 50.92 -35.41
N ALA A 287 -11.68 50.58 -35.99
CA ALA A 287 -11.53 50.31 -37.42
C ALA A 287 -12.22 49.00 -37.85
N MET A 288 -12.33 48.02 -36.94
CA MET A 288 -13.00 46.73 -37.20
C MET A 288 -14.54 46.80 -37.33
N GLY A 289 -15.19 47.96 -37.12
CA GLY A 289 -16.59 48.19 -37.52
C GLY A 289 -17.50 48.81 -36.45
N ALA A 290 -18.55 49.50 -36.94
CA ALA A 290 -19.34 50.51 -36.23
C ALA A 290 -20.33 50.01 -35.14
N GLY A 291 -20.26 48.74 -34.72
CA GLY A 291 -21.25 48.15 -33.80
C GLY A 291 -20.80 48.05 -32.33
N ILE A 292 -19.52 48.26 -32.02
CA ILE A 292 -19.00 48.01 -30.67
C ILE A 292 -19.17 49.26 -29.78
N SER A 293 -19.87 49.08 -28.65
CA SER A 293 -20.04 50.15 -27.65
C SER A 293 -18.70 50.48 -26.96
N ASP A 294 -18.54 51.75 -26.54
CA ASP A 294 -17.33 52.20 -25.83
C ASP A 294 -17.05 51.40 -24.56
N ARG A 295 -18.11 50.91 -23.89
CA ARG A 295 -18.00 50.10 -22.68
C ARG A 295 -17.39 48.71 -22.95
N GLU A 296 -17.73 48.11 -24.09
CA GLU A 296 -17.18 46.81 -24.48
C GLU A 296 -15.72 46.95 -24.96
N ILE A 297 -15.39 48.03 -25.69
CA ILE A 297 -13.99 48.34 -26.06
C ILE A 297 -13.15 48.56 -24.80
N ALA A 298 -13.66 49.33 -23.84
CA ALA A 298 -13.02 49.62 -22.57
C ALA A 298 -12.72 48.34 -21.76
N ARG A 299 -13.67 47.40 -21.72
CA ARG A 299 -13.52 46.09 -21.07
C ARG A 299 -12.42 45.25 -21.73
N ARG A 300 -12.34 45.24 -23.06
CA ARG A 300 -11.34 44.46 -23.82
C ARG A 300 -9.93 45.03 -23.71
N VAL A 301 -9.79 46.35 -23.65
CA VAL A 301 -8.48 47.03 -23.63
C VAL A 301 -7.99 47.31 -22.20
N GLY A 302 -8.86 47.23 -21.19
CA GLY A 302 -8.50 47.55 -19.81
C GLY A 302 -8.37 49.06 -19.57
N CYS A 303 -9.27 49.87 -20.13
CA CYS A 303 -9.31 51.33 -19.94
C CYS A 303 -10.72 51.81 -19.56
N SER A 304 -10.89 53.12 -19.29
CA SER A 304 -12.22 53.67 -18.97
C SER A 304 -13.05 53.92 -20.24
N PRO A 305 -14.39 53.77 -20.21
CA PRO A 305 -15.25 54.12 -21.34
C PRO A 305 -15.09 55.58 -21.81
N GLN A 306 -14.79 56.51 -20.90
CA GLN A 306 -14.50 57.92 -21.22
C GLN A 306 -13.23 58.06 -22.07
N THR A 307 -12.19 57.25 -21.80
CA THR A 307 -10.95 57.22 -22.58
C THR A 307 -11.24 56.80 -24.02
N VAL A 308 -12.07 55.76 -24.21
CA VAL A 308 -12.49 55.30 -25.54
C VAL A 308 -13.27 56.39 -26.28
N GLY A 309 -14.25 57.02 -25.63
CA GLY A 309 -15.04 58.10 -26.24
C GLY A 309 -14.20 59.32 -26.65
N ASN A 310 -13.18 59.69 -25.87
CA ASN A 310 -12.22 60.74 -26.22
C ASN A 310 -11.38 60.39 -27.46
N ILE A 311 -10.93 59.13 -27.57
CA ILE A 311 -10.17 58.65 -28.73
C ILE A 311 -11.07 58.61 -29.97
N ARG A 312 -12.29 58.10 -29.84
CA ARG A 312 -13.29 58.02 -30.92
C ARG A 312 -13.62 59.40 -31.49
N ARG A 313 -13.84 60.42 -30.64
CA ARG A 313 -14.06 61.81 -31.08
C ARG A 313 -12.86 62.41 -31.81
N ARG A 314 -11.63 62.12 -31.35
CA ARG A 314 -10.39 62.61 -31.98
C ARG A 314 -10.07 61.92 -33.30
N ALA A 315 -10.58 60.71 -33.53
CA ALA A 315 -10.40 59.98 -34.79
C ALA A 315 -11.46 60.34 -35.84
N ALA A 316 -12.59 60.92 -35.42
CA ALA A 316 -13.68 61.37 -36.30
C ALA A 316 -13.62 62.88 -36.66
N ALA A 317 -12.67 63.61 -36.06
CA ALA A 317 -12.36 65.01 -36.36
C ALA A 317 -11.14 65.07 -37.29
#